data_AF-A0A6P3V0L8-F1
#
_entry.id   AF-A0A6P3V0L8-F1
#
_cell.length_a   1.000
_cell.length_b   1.000
_cell.length_c   1.000
_cell.angle_alpha   90.00
_cell.angle_beta   90.00
_cell.angle_gamma   90.00
#
_symmetry.space_group_name_H-M   'P 1'
#
loop_
_entity.id
_entity.type
_entity.pdbx_description
1 polymer ?
#
loop_
_entity_poly.entity_id
_entity_poly.type
_entity_poly.pdbx_seq_one_letter_code
_entity_poly.pdbx_strand_id
1 'polypeptide(L)'
;MLDYLVNNYEKIYNFYEDWDGVEELISKLASHISVKDQITKLNELSIKVGNITNIVVSIKAANTSASSNLQWYRNHSSVINDWLSEIIPVMRDANPAPTVVANNLSIISMTVFSLIAYIMSQ
;
A
#
# COMPACT_ATOMS: atom_id res chain seq x y z
N MET A 1 7.50 7.18 -0.27
CA MET A 1 6.81 7.50 1.00
C MET A 1 7.47 6.84 2.20
N LEU A 2 7.64 5.50 2.23
CA LEU A 2 8.36 4.82 3.32
C LEU A 2 9.79 5.36 3.54
N ASP A 3 10.54 5.57 2.46
CA ASP A 3 11.87 6.20 2.54
C ASP A 3 11.85 7.62 3.12
N TYR A 4 10.79 8.37 2.85
CA TYR A 4 10.63 9.70 3.42
C TYR A 4 10.42 9.61 4.93
N LEU A 5 9.52 8.73 5.39
CA LEU A 5 9.29 8.48 6.82
C LEU A 5 10.57 8.05 7.53
N VAL A 6 11.28 7.05 7.00
CA VAL A 6 12.52 6.49 7.60
C VAL A 6 13.63 7.53 7.75
N ASN A 7 13.67 8.53 6.86
CA ASN A 7 14.71 9.55 6.85
C ASN A 7 14.29 10.89 7.49
N ASN A 8 13.01 11.06 7.82
CA ASN A 8 12.49 12.33 8.34
C ASN A 8 11.57 12.16 9.56
N TYR A 9 11.56 11.00 10.22
CA TYR A 9 10.72 10.75 11.40
C TYR A 9 10.92 11.80 12.51
N GLU A 10 12.15 12.27 12.74
CA GLU A 10 12.45 13.31 13.73
C GLU A 10 11.80 14.65 13.36
N LYS A 11 11.78 15.01 12.07
CA LYS A 11 11.13 16.24 11.61
C LYS A 11 9.61 16.16 11.77
N ILE A 12 9.05 14.97 11.53
CA ILE A 12 7.62 14.73 11.69
C ILE A 12 7.25 14.83 13.18
N TYR A 13 8.03 14.18 14.05
CA TYR A 13 7.89 14.30 15.50
C TYR A 13 7.98 15.77 15.94
N ASN A 14 9.03 16.50 15.51
CA ASN A 14 9.21 17.90 15.89
C ASN A 14 8.09 18.82 15.39
N PHE A 15 7.43 18.49 14.28
CA PHE A 15 6.33 19.28 13.75
C PHE A 15 5.04 19.12 14.56
N TYR A 16 4.74 17.90 15.00
CA TYR A 16 3.54 17.59 15.80
C TYR A 16 3.80 17.65 17.31
N GLU A 17 5.06 17.77 17.73
CA GLU A 17 5.54 17.63 19.10
C GLU A 17 5.09 16.31 19.79
N ASP A 18 4.78 15.30 18.98
CA ASP A 18 4.28 14.00 19.41
C ASP A 18 4.54 12.89 18.38
N TRP A 19 4.49 11.64 18.83
CA TRP A 19 4.66 10.44 18.01
C TRP A 19 3.43 10.10 17.17
N ASP A 20 2.24 10.59 17.53
CA ASP A 20 0.98 10.32 16.84
C ASP A 20 1.07 10.51 15.31
N GLY A 21 1.70 11.60 14.84
CA GLY A 21 1.88 11.85 13.41
C GLY A 21 2.80 10.84 12.72
N VAL A 22 3.81 10.33 13.44
CA VAL A 22 4.71 9.28 12.94
C VAL A 22 3.96 7.94 12.92
N GLU A 23 3.21 7.63 13.98
CA GLU A 23 2.42 6.41 14.12
C GLU A 23 1.33 6.29 13.05
N GLU A 24 0.61 7.38 12.78
CA GLU A 24 -0.42 7.42 11.73
C GLU A 24 0.19 7.11 10.35
N LEU A 25 1.34 7.70 10.05
CA LEU A 25 2.05 7.44 8.79
C LEU A 25 2.54 5.99 8.69
N ILE A 26 3.06 5.42 9.78
CA ILE A 26 3.46 4.01 9.85
C ILE A 26 2.26 3.10 9.56
N SER A 27 1.13 3.34 10.24
CA SER A 27 -0.10 2.55 10.08
C SER A 27 -0.63 2.60 8.64
N LYS A 28 -0.71 3.80 8.06
CA LYS A 28 -1.14 3.99 6.66
C LYS A 28 -0.21 3.31 5.67
N LEU A 29 1.09 3.29 5.92
CA LEU A 29 2.05 2.64 5.02
C LEU A 29 2.01 1.11 5.13
N ALA A 30 1.77 0.58 6.32
CA ALA A 30 1.77 -0.86 6.58
C ALA A 30 0.79 -1.64 5.68
N SER A 31 -0.39 -1.08 5.42
CA SER A 31 -1.42 -1.69 4.58
C SER A 31 -0.99 -1.89 3.12
N HIS A 32 0.02 -1.15 2.65
CA HIS A 32 0.51 -1.18 1.28
C HIS A 32 1.87 -1.89 1.13
N ILE A 33 2.47 -2.34 2.22
CA ILE A 33 3.74 -3.06 2.18
C ILE A 33 3.47 -4.55 1.99
N SER A 34 4.06 -5.12 0.94
CA SER A 34 4.00 -6.55 0.63
C SER A 34 5.32 -7.08 0.09
N VAL A 35 6.42 -6.35 0.26
CA VAL A 35 7.76 -6.70 -0.25
C VAL A 35 8.77 -6.70 0.89
N LYS A 36 9.71 -7.67 0.84
CA LYS A 36 10.71 -7.88 1.90
C LYS A 36 11.55 -6.64 2.20
N ASP A 37 12.01 -5.93 1.18
CA ASP A 37 12.88 -4.77 1.36
C ASP A 37 12.20 -3.62 2.13
N GLN A 38 10.89 -3.46 1.95
CA GLN A 38 10.11 -2.46 2.68
C GLN A 38 9.92 -2.87 4.15
N ILE A 39 9.75 -4.17 4.43
CA ILE A 39 9.75 -4.69 5.81
C ILE A 39 11.10 -4.43 6.49
N THR A 40 12.21 -4.61 5.77
CA THR A 40 13.54 -4.29 6.29
C THR A 40 13.65 -2.80 6.68
N LYS A 41 13.12 -1.89 5.86
CA LYS A 41 13.10 -0.45 6.16
C LYS A 41 12.29 -0.10 7.42
N LEU A 42 11.19 -0.82 7.70
CA LEU A 42 10.46 -0.66 8.97
C LEU A 42 11.30 -1.10 10.17
N ASN A 43 12.08 -2.17 10.04
CA ASN A 43 13.03 -2.60 11.09
C ASN A 43 14.16 -1.58 11.29
N GLU A 44 14.68 -1.00 10.21
CA GLU A 44 15.67 0.09 10.30
C GLU A 44 15.12 1.30 11.06
N LEU A 45 13.86 1.68 10.81
CA LEU A 45 13.19 2.72 11.57
C LEU A 45 13.12 2.37 13.06
N SER A 46 12.78 1.12 13.41
CA SER A 46 12.76 0.68 14.81
C SER A 46 14.11 0.84 15.50
N ILE A 47 15.20 0.57 14.78
CA ILE A 47 16.58 0.72 15.31
C ILE A 47 16.92 2.20 15.50
N LYS A 48 16.59 3.06 14.52
CA LYS A 48 16.86 4.51 14.58
C LYS A 48 16.12 5.20 15.72
N VAL A 49 14.86 4.83 15.93
CA VAL A 49 14.00 5.44 16.94
C VAL A 49 14.37 4.98 18.37
N GLY A 50 15.01 3.82 18.51
CA GLY A 50 15.49 3.33 19.80
C GLY A 50 14.36 2.84 20.73
N ASN A 51 14.53 3.01 22.04
CA ASN A 51 13.64 2.44 23.08
C ASN A 51 12.39 3.30 23.39
N ILE A 52 11.87 4.03 22.40
CA ILE A 52 10.64 4.80 22.60
C ILE A 52 9.46 3.84 22.51
N THR A 53 8.83 3.55 23.65
CA THR A 53 7.91 2.42 23.78
C THR A 53 6.71 2.49 22.84
N ASN A 54 6.05 3.66 22.70
CA ASN A 54 4.82 3.79 21.92
C ASN A 54 5.05 3.54 20.43
N ILE A 55 6.02 4.25 19.86
CA ILE A 55 6.36 4.13 18.44
C ILE A 55 6.91 2.74 18.08
N VAL A 56 7.67 2.08 18.96
CA VAL A 56 8.13 0.70 18.75
C VAL A 56 6.96 -0.28 18.64
N VAL A 57 5.91 -0.10 19.45
CA VAL A 57 4.68 -0.91 19.35
C VAL A 57 4.02 -0.72 17.99
N SER A 58 3.89 0.53 17.53
CA SER A 58 3.32 0.86 16.22
C SER A 58 4.14 0.30 15.05
N ILE A 59 5.48 0.36 15.13
CA ILE A 59 6.36 -0.27 14.12
C ILE A 59 6.21 -1.79 14.11
N LYS A 60 6.11 -2.44 15.28
CA LYS A 60 5.89 -3.89 15.38
C LYS A 60 4.53 -4.32 14.79
N ALA A 61 3.49 -3.54 15.05
CA ALA A 61 2.18 -3.77 14.44
C ALA A 61 2.25 -3.65 12.90
N ALA A 62 2.90 -2.60 12.39
CA ALA A 62 3.12 -2.42 10.96
C ALA A 62 3.91 -3.57 10.32
N ASN A 63 4.98 -4.03 10.97
CA ASN A 63 5.75 -5.19 10.52
C ASN A 63 4.91 -6.47 10.46
N THR A 64 3.99 -6.64 11.41
CA THR A 64 3.08 -7.79 11.44
C THR A 64 2.14 -7.75 10.25
N SER A 65 1.46 -6.62 10.02
CA SER A 65 0.59 -6.42 8.85
C SER A 65 1.34 -6.59 7.52
N ALA A 66 2.50 -5.97 7.39
CA ALA A 66 3.35 -6.06 6.20
C ALA A 66 3.81 -7.50 5.90
N SER A 67 4.13 -8.27 6.95
CA SER A 67 4.50 -9.68 6.81
C SER A 67 3.31 -10.54 6.38
N SER A 68 2.12 -10.29 6.95
CA SER A 68 0.88 -10.95 6.52
C SER A 68 0.55 -10.63 5.06
N ASN A 69 0.72 -9.38 4.63
CA ASN A 69 0.52 -8.97 3.25
C ASN A 69 1.50 -9.65 2.28
N LEU A 70 2.79 -9.71 2.64
CA LEU A 70 3.80 -10.43 1.84
C LEU A 70 3.46 -11.92 1.73
N GLN A 71 3.01 -12.54 2.83
CA GLN A 71 2.59 -13.94 2.82
C GLN A 71 1.36 -14.15 1.94
N TRP A 72 0.35 -13.31 2.08
CA TRP A 72 -0.85 -13.35 1.24
C TRP A 72 -0.49 -13.21 -0.24
N TYR A 73 0.36 -12.23 -0.58
CA TYR A 73 0.85 -12.03 -1.94
C TYR A 73 1.56 -13.28 -2.48
N ARG A 74 2.48 -13.87 -1.71
CA ARG A 74 3.19 -15.10 -2.11
C ARG A 74 2.24 -16.27 -2.37
N ASN A 75 1.18 -16.38 -1.58
CA ASN A 75 0.24 -17.49 -1.68
C ASN A 75 -0.77 -17.34 -2.82
N HIS A 76 -1.13 -16.12 -3.21
CA HIS A 76 -2.25 -15.88 -4.13
C HIS A 76 -1.85 -15.19 -5.45
N SER A 77 -0.70 -14.54 -5.53
CA SER A 77 -0.31 -13.75 -6.71
C SER A 77 -0.25 -14.58 -7.99
N SER A 78 0.27 -15.82 -7.95
CA SER A 78 0.29 -16.70 -9.12
C SER A 78 -1.12 -16.99 -9.62
N VAL A 79 -2.01 -17.44 -8.74
CA VAL A 79 -3.40 -17.79 -9.09
C VAL A 79 -4.14 -16.59 -9.68
N ILE A 80 -3.95 -15.39 -9.11
CA ILE A 80 -4.54 -14.16 -9.63
C ILE A 80 -3.96 -13.81 -11.01
N ASN A 81 -2.64 -13.92 -11.18
CA ASN A 81 -1.98 -13.63 -12.46
C ASN A 81 -2.38 -14.62 -13.55
N ASP A 82 -2.53 -15.90 -13.20
CA ASP A 82 -2.98 -16.96 -14.11
C ASP A 82 -4.42 -16.67 -14.56
N TRP A 83 -5.33 -16.40 -13.60
CA TRP A 83 -6.71 -16.01 -13.89
C TRP A 83 -6.79 -14.74 -14.78
N LEU A 84 -5.99 -13.72 -14.48
CA LEU A 84 -5.93 -12.50 -15.31
C LEU A 84 -5.41 -12.79 -16.72
N SER A 85 -4.42 -13.66 -16.86
CA SER A 85 -3.83 -14.03 -18.14
C SER A 85 -4.81 -14.82 -19.02
N GLU A 86 -5.73 -15.57 -18.41
CA GLU A 86 -6.81 -16.27 -19.11
C GLU A 86 -7.96 -15.32 -19.50
N ILE A 87 -8.35 -14.40 -18.61
CA ILE A 87 -9.54 -13.56 -18.81
C ILE A 87 -9.29 -12.40 -19.79
N ILE A 88 -8.10 -11.79 -19.79
CA ILE A 88 -7.78 -10.61 -20.61
C ILE A 88 -7.92 -10.88 -22.11
N PRO A 89 -7.40 -11.99 -22.68
CA PRO A 89 -7.59 -12.32 -24.09
C PRO A 89 -9.07 -12.50 -24.45
N VAL A 90 -9.84 -13.19 -23.60
CA VAL A 90 -11.27 -13.43 -23.82
C VAL A 90 -12.04 -12.10 -23.87
N MET A 91 -11.76 -11.18 -22.94
CA MET A 91 -12.37 -9.85 -22.93
C MET A 91 -11.99 -9.02 -24.16
N ARG A 92 -10.76 -9.14 -24.65
CA ARG A 92 -10.28 -8.44 -25.85
C ARG A 92 -10.99 -8.95 -27.11
N ASP A 93 -11.14 -10.27 -27.23
CA ASP A 93 -11.69 -10.89 -28.44
C ASP A 93 -13.23 -10.80 -28.46
N ALA A 94 -13.89 -10.75 -27.28
CA ALA A 94 -15.32 -10.49 -27.14
C ALA A 94 -15.72 -9.03 -27.39
N ASN A 95 -14.77 -8.10 -27.43
CA ASN A 95 -15.00 -6.68 -27.69
C ASN A 95 -13.94 -6.15 -28.67
N PRO A 96 -14.07 -6.41 -29.99
CA PRO A 96 -13.15 -5.86 -30.97
C PRO A 96 -13.23 -4.33 -30.90
N ALA A 97 -12.15 -3.69 -30.43
CA ALA A 97 -12.15 -2.26 -30.16
C ALA A 97 -12.58 -1.46 -31.40
N PRO A 98 -13.52 -0.50 -31.30
CA PRO A 98 -13.62 0.55 -32.29
C PRO A 98 -12.34 1.39 -32.18
N THR A 99 -11.70 1.67 -33.30
CA THR A 99 -10.53 2.54 -33.37
C THR A 99 -10.85 3.90 -32.75
N VAL A 100 -10.41 4.16 -31.52
CA VAL A 100 -10.37 5.51 -30.94
C VAL A 100 -9.09 5.68 -30.12
N VAL A 101 -8.26 6.60 -30.60
CA VAL A 101 -7.08 7.13 -29.94
C VAL A 101 -7.51 8.05 -28.78
N ALA A 102 -7.30 7.62 -27.52
CA ALA A 102 -7.04 8.41 -26.31
C ALA A 102 -7.16 7.51 -25.05
N ASN A 103 -6.12 7.47 -24.21
CA ASN A 103 -5.96 6.55 -23.07
C ASN A 103 -7.13 6.60 -22.07
N ASN A 104 -7.88 5.51 -22.07
CA ASN A 104 -9.12 5.18 -21.36
C ASN A 104 -8.90 4.53 -19.98
N LEU A 105 -7.66 4.13 -19.64
CA LEU A 105 -7.32 3.62 -18.30
C LEU A 105 -7.55 4.66 -17.19
N SER A 106 -7.32 5.94 -17.49
CA SER A 106 -7.54 7.06 -16.56
C SER A 106 -9.01 7.24 -16.20
N ILE A 107 -9.89 7.05 -17.19
CA ILE A 107 -11.34 7.30 -17.05
C ILE A 107 -11.99 6.17 -16.26
N ILE A 108 -11.66 4.91 -16.56
CA ILE A 108 -12.21 3.75 -15.84
C ILE A 108 -11.79 3.76 -14.36
N SER A 109 -10.55 4.15 -14.06
CA SER A 109 -10.08 4.28 -12.69
C SER A 109 -10.88 5.31 -11.89
N MET A 110 -11.19 6.47 -12.49
CA MET A 110 -12.02 7.50 -11.83
C MET A 110 -13.45 7.01 -11.58
N THR A 111 -14.10 6.36 -12.54
CA THR A 111 -15.49 5.93 -12.36
C THR A 111 -15.64 4.88 -11.26
N VAL A 112 -14.69 3.93 -11.17
CA VAL A 112 -14.68 2.91 -10.12
C VAL A 112 -14.41 3.53 -8.75
N PHE A 113 -13.45 4.47 -8.64
CA PHE A 113 -13.19 5.18 -7.39
C PHE A 113 -14.41 6.00 -6.92
N SER A 114 -15.09 6.70 -7.82
CA SER A 114 -16.27 7.51 -7.49
C SER A 114 -17.45 6.65 -7.01
N LEU A 115 -17.67 5.47 -7.59
CA LEU A 115 -18.72 4.55 -7.13
C LEU A 115 -18.43 4.01 -5.73
N ILE A 116 -17.18 3.62 -5.46
CA ILE A 116 -16.77 3.12 -4.15
C ILE A 116 -16.91 4.21 -3.09
N ALA A 117 -16.46 5.43 -3.39
CA ALA A 117 -16.58 6.57 -2.48
C ALA A 117 -18.04 6.91 -2.17
N TYR A 118 -18.92 6.85 -3.18
CA TYR A 118 -20.36 7.10 -3.00
C TYR A 118 -21.02 6.06 -2.08
N ILE A 119 -20.71 4.77 -2.29
CA ILE A 119 -21.25 3.68 -1.46
C ILE A 119 -20.78 3.78 -0.01
N MET A 120 -19.55 4.25 0.24
CA MET A 120 -19.02 4.44 1.59
C MET A 120 -19.49 5.73 2.28
N SER A 121 -20.18 6.63 1.56
CA SER A 121 -20.67 7.91 2.08
C SER A 121 -22.14 7.89 2.56
N GLN A 122 -22.82 6.76 2.45
CA GLN A 122 -24.14 6.49 3.03
C GLN A 122 -24.02 5.61 4.27
#